data_AF-A0A3M2LJC0-F1
#
_entry.id   AF-A0A3M2LJC0-F1
#
_cell.length_a   1.000
_cell.length_b   1.000
_cell.length_c   1.000
_cell.angle_alpha   90.00
_cell.angle_beta   90.00
_cell.angle_gamma   90.00
#
_symmetry.space_group_name_H-M   'P 1'
#
loop_
_entity.id
_entity.type
_entity.pdbx_description
1 polymer ?
#
loop_
_entity_poly.entity_id
_entity_poly.type
_entity_poly.pdbx_seq_one_letter_code
_entity_poly.pdbx_strand_id
1 'polypeptide(L)' 'MCVKDVHTSNERWRFHCPRCVWSWEQVFEARQSGSHTAWYHDGLPSQPPWIDPGCPACGASAKAFPGGALIPPQP' A
#
# COMPACT_ATOMS: atom_id res chain seq x y z
N MET A 1 15.89 -9.70 -26.20
CA MET A 1 14.61 -9.17 -25.68
C MET A 1 14.84 -8.85 -24.22
N CYS A 2 14.88 -7.57 -23.86
CA CYS A 2 15.12 -7.18 -22.47
C CYS A 2 13.83 -7.45 -21.69
N VAL A 3 13.86 -8.46 -20.82
CA VAL A 3 12.79 -8.66 -19.84
C VAL A 3 12.76 -7.39 -19.00
N LYS A 4 11.69 -6.60 -19.11
CA LYS A 4 11.47 -5.51 -18.16
C LYS A 4 11.20 -6.19 -16.83
N ASP A 5 12.20 -6.21 -15.95
CA ASP A 5 12.08 -6.73 -14.59
C ASP A 5 10.91 -6.03 -13.90
N VAL A 6 9.78 -6.74 -13.87
CA VAL A 6 8.59 -6.28 -13.19
C VAL A 6 8.73 -6.67 -11.73
N HIS A 7 9.25 -5.75 -10.93
CA HIS A 7 9.42 -5.98 -9.51
C HIS A 7 8.05 -5.85 -8.83
N THR A 8 7.60 -6.91 -8.15
CA THR A 8 6.36 -6.89 -7.38
C THR A 8 6.74 -7.06 -5.92
N SER A 9 6.28 -6.15 -5.06
CA SER A 9 6.52 -6.17 -3.62
C SER A 9 5.20 -6.12 -2.86
N ASN A 10 5.02 -7.02 -1.90
CA ASN A 10 3.89 -6.99 -0.99
C ASN A 10 4.23 -6.09 0.21
N GLU A 11 3.58 -4.94 0.28
CA GLU A 11 3.78 -3.96 1.33
C GLU A 11 2.61 -4.00 2.31
N ARG A 12 2.93 -4.19 3.59
CA ARG A 12 1.93 -4.10 4.65
C ARG A 12 1.76 -2.66 5.11
N TRP A 13 0.53 -2.20 5.15
CA TRP A 13 0.18 -0.85 5.56
C TRP A 13 -0.78 -0.89 6.74
N ARG A 14 -0.49 -0.06 7.75
CA ARG A 14 -1.33 0.13 8.92
C ARG A 14 -2.10 1.41 8.76
N PHE A 15 -3.38 1.36 9.10
CA PHE A 15 -4.27 2.49 9.05
C PHE A 15 -4.79 2.80 10.43
N HIS A 16 -4.93 4.08 10.74
CA HIS A 16 -5.50 4.53 12.00
C HIS A 16 -6.49 5.65 11.74
N CYS A 17 -7.74 5.45 12.17
CA CYS A 17 -8.75 6.48 12.11
C CYS A 17 -8.67 7.36 13.37
N PRO A 18 -8.37 8.67 13.25
CA PRO A 18 -8.34 9.55 14.41
C PRO A 18 -9.73 9.82 15.01
N ARG A 19 -10.82 9.49 14.30
CA ARG A 19 -12.20 9.75 14.74
C ARG A 19 -12.77 8.66 15.63
N CYS A 20 -12.63 7.40 15.23
CA CYS A 20 -13.15 6.24 16.00
C CYS A 20 -12.02 5.44 16.68
N VAL A 21 -10.76 5.86 16.54
CA VAL A 21 -9.57 5.23 17.11
C VAL A 21 -9.34 3.79 16.58
N TRP A 22 -10.11 3.38 15.57
CA TRP A 22 -9.97 2.08 14.93
C TRP A 22 -8.65 2.02 14.15
N SER A 23 -7.88 0.97 14.38
CA SER A 23 -6.71 0.61 13.57
C SER A 23 -6.92 -0.70 12.82
N TRP A 24 -6.40 -0.77 11.61
CA TRP A 24 -6.45 -1.98 10.79
C TRP A 24 -5.22 -2.08 9.90
N GLU A 25 -4.97 -3.26 9.36
CA GLU A 25 -3.84 -3.52 8.48
C GLU A 25 -4.34 -4.08 7.16
N GLN A 26 -3.73 -3.65 6.06
CA GLN A 26 -3.96 -4.22 4.74
C GLN A 26 -2.63 -4.49 4.06
N VAL A 27 -2.63 -5.42 3.12
CA VAL A 27 -1.47 -5.72 2.28
C VAL A 27 -1.76 -5.17 0.90
N PHE A 28 -0.84 -4.37 0.39
CA PHE A 28 -0.87 -3.83 -0.95
C PHE A 28 0.25 -4.45 -1.77
N GLU A 29 0.00 -4.63 -3.05
CA GLU A 29 0.99 -5.09 -4.01
C GLU A 29 1.48 -3.87 -4.80
N ALA A 30 2.73 -3.49 -4.59
CA ALA A 30 3.42 -2.49 -5.38
C ALA A 30 4.13 -3.17 -6.55
N ARG A 31 3.62 -2.96 -7.76
CA ARG A 31 4.19 -3.47 -9.00
C ARG A 31 4.94 -2.35 -9.72
N GLN A 32 6.26 -2.41 -9.68
CA GLN A 32 7.14 -1.47 -10.35
C GLN A 32 7.40 -1.92 -11.79
N SER A 33 7.25 -0.98 -12.72
CA SER A 33 7.57 -1.16 -14.14
C SER A 33 8.31 0.07 -14.63
N GLY A 34 9.65 0.02 -14.58
CA GLY A 34 10.50 1.18 -14.84
C GLY A 34 10.33 2.25 -13.75
N SER A 35 9.92 3.46 -14.13
CA SER A 35 9.69 4.59 -13.21
C SER A 35 8.27 4.66 -12.63
N HIS A 36 7.37 3.74 -13.02
CA HIS A 36 5.99 3.74 -12.56
C HIS A 36 5.74 2.60 -11.58
N THR A 37 5.07 2.91 -10.47
CA THR A 37 4.57 1.93 -9.49
C THR A 37 3.06 1.87 -9.59
N ALA A 38 2.53 0.72 -10.01
CA ALA A 38 1.11 0.41 -9.93
C ALA A 38 0.82 -0.26 -8.59
N TRP A 39 -0.26 0.15 -7.93
CA TRP A 39 -0.67 -0.39 -6.64
C TRP A 39 -1.89 -1.27 -6.82
N TYR A 40 -1.92 -2.41 -6.13
CA TYR A 40 -3.06 -3.29 -6.07
C TYR A 40 -3.40 -3.62 -4.62
N HIS A 41 -4.67 -3.84 -4.35
CA HIS A 41 -5.18 -4.31 -3.07
C HIS A 41 -6.08 -5.50 -3.37
N ASP A 42 -5.74 -6.67 -2.84
CA ASP A 42 -6.46 -7.92 -3.11
C ASP A 42 -6.57 -8.21 -4.63
N GLY A 43 -5.49 -7.96 -5.39
CA GLY A 43 -5.46 -8.11 -6.85
C GLY A 43 -6.24 -7.04 -7.65
N LEU A 44 -6.95 -6.11 -7.00
CA LEU A 44 -7.65 -5.02 -7.67
C LEU A 44 -6.78 -3.76 -7.77
N PRO A 45 -6.80 -3.05 -8.91
CA PRO A 45 -6.05 -1.80 -9.05
C PRO A 45 -6.53 -0.79 -8.01
N SER A 46 -5.59 -0.26 -7.25
CA SER A 46 -5.83 0.66 -6.14
C SER A 46 -4.96 1.90 -6.28
N GLN A 47 -5.37 2.96 -5.59
CA GLN A 47 -4.47 4.07 -5.31
C GLN A 47 -3.41 3.65 -4.27
N PRO A 48 -2.30 4.39 -4.19
CA PRO A 48 -1.33 4.20 -3.12
C PRO A 48 -2.01 4.33 -1.75
N PRO A 49 -1.58 3.52 -0.77
CA PRO A 49 -2.25 3.42 0.53
C PRO A 49 -2.30 4.75 1.31
N TRP A 50 -1.44 5.73 1.00
CA TRP A 50 -1.41 7.03 1.70
C TRP A 50 -2.24 8.15 1.06
N ILE A 51 -2.85 7.96 -0.13
CA ILE A 51 -3.51 9.06 -0.84
C ILE A 51 -4.79 9.54 -0.14
N ASP A 52 -5.69 8.63 0.26
CA ASP A 52 -6.89 8.95 1.05
C ASP A 52 -7.52 7.66 1.60
N PRO A 53 -6.98 7.06 2.67
CA PRO A 53 -7.55 5.83 3.19
C PRO A 53 -8.84 6.15 3.97
N GLY A 54 -9.98 5.66 3.49
CA GLY A 54 -11.25 5.78 4.19
C GLY A 54 -11.37 4.77 5.34
N CYS A 55 -11.86 5.22 6.50
CA CYS A 55 -12.17 4.31 7.60
C CYS A 55 -13.43 3.49 7.29
N PRO A 56 -13.37 2.14 7.29
CA PRO A 56 -14.54 1.31 7.01
C PRO A 56 -15.61 1.39 8.11
N ALA A 57 -15.26 1.84 9.32
CA ALA A 57 -16.19 1.92 10.44
C ALA A 57 -17.00 3.24 10.46
N CYS A 58 -16.41 4.37 10.06
CA CYS A 58 -17.03 5.69 10.21
C CYS A 58 -16.94 6.60 8.98
N GLY A 59 -16.29 6.15 7.90
CA GLY A 59 -16.12 6.90 6.66
C GLY A 59 -15.20 8.12 6.72
N ALA A 60 -14.59 8.41 7.87
CA ALA A 60 -13.61 9.50 7.99
C ALA A 60 -12.27 9.11 7.37
N SER A 61 -11.51 10.11 6.90
CA SER A 61 -10.12 9.89 6.45
C SER A 61 -9.27 9.36 7.60
N ALA A 62 -8.54 8.29 7.30
CA ALA A 62 -7.58 7.67 8.20
C ALA A 62 -6.17 8.07 7.83
N LYS A 63 -5.23 7.72 8.70
CA LYS A 63 -3.80 7.92 8.47
C LYS A 63 -3.18 6.59 8.10
N ALA A 64 -2.41 6.55 7.02
CA ALA A 64 -1.65 5.38 6.60
C ALA A 64 -0.21 5.45 7.15
N PHE A 65 0.30 4.31 7.60
CA PHE A 65 1.65 4.13 8.10
C PHE A 65 2.24 2.87 7.47
N PRO A 66 3.48 2.90 6.95
CA PRO A 66 4.13 1.69 6.46
C PRO A 66 4.35 0.75 7.65
N GLY A 67 3.91 -0.50 7.51
CA GLY A 67 3.95 -1.54 8.56
C GLY A 67 5.35 -2.12 8.84
N GLY A 68 6.40 -1.39 8.45
CA GLY A 68 7.75 -1.91 8.24
C GLY A 68 7.92 -2.22 6.76
N ALA A 69 8.67 -1.37 6.06
CA ALA A 69 9.09 -1.67 4.71
C ALA A 69 9.91 -2.97 4.75
N LEU A 70 9.49 -3.98 3.98
CA LEU A 70 10.45 -4.94 3.45
C LEU A 70 11.31 -4.13 2.49
N ILE A 71 12.33 -3.46 3.02
CA ILE A 71 13.37 -2.86 2.19
C ILE A 71 13.92 -4.03 1.38
N PRO A 72 13.77 -4.06 0.04
CA PRO A 72 14.46 -5.08 -0.74
C PRO A 72 15.95 -4.94 -0.42
N PRO A 73 16.68 -6.04 -0.14
CA PRO A 73 18.10 -5.94 0.15
C PRO A 73 18.77 -5.18 -1.00
N GLN A 74 19.29 -3.98 -0.71
CA GLN A 74 20.10 -3.25 -1.67
C GLN A 74 21.46 -3.95 -1.77
N PRO A 75 21.97 -4.20 -3.00
CA PRO A 75 23.26 -4.85 -3.23
C PRO A 75 24.45 -3.97 -2.83
#